data_AF-A0AB36V0L5-F1
#
_entry.id   AF-A0AB36V0L5-F1
#
_cell.length_a   1.000
_cell.length_b   1.000
_cell.length_c   1.000
_cell.angle_alpha   90.00
_cell.angle_beta   90.00
_cell.angle_gamma   90.00
#
_symmetry.space_group_name_H-M   'P 1'
#
loop_
_entity.id
_entity.type
_entity.pdbx_description
1 polymer ?
#
loop_
_entity_poly.entity_id
_entity_poly.type
_entity_poly.pdbx_seq_one_letter_code
_entity_poly.pdbx_strand_id
1 'polypeptide(L)'
;RDTWLKYYQAIDVLSEAIQAKAKNNVDEQTAGGSNMLKNTADFIANRLWGDNGQGGGVPDSSLLYNGKRTLRVPMPQGVKYLEPNIPLKRNTYYTYSTMAYGSAAGNGTTITPLHFWAHTAKDTAGQMVEIIKYDQSFLS
;
A
#
# COMPACT_ATOMS: atom_id res chain seq x y z
N ARG A 1 51.73 2.45 -27.86
CA ARG A 1 51.11 3.79 -27.64
C ARG A 1 49.60 3.71 -27.85
N ASP A 2 49.14 3.04 -28.90
CA ASP A 2 47.70 2.82 -29.21
C ASP A 2 46.89 2.03 -28.17
N THR A 3 47.50 1.05 -27.48
CA THR A 3 46.80 0.21 -26.51
C THR A 3 46.33 1.01 -25.28
N TRP A 4 47.16 1.92 -24.78
CA TRP A 4 46.81 2.77 -23.65
C TRP A 4 45.74 3.81 -24.01
N LEU A 5 45.81 4.37 -25.23
CA LEU A 5 44.79 5.30 -25.72
C LEU A 5 43.42 4.64 -25.83
N LYS A 6 43.36 3.42 -26.38
CA LYS A 6 42.12 2.62 -26.45
C LYS A 6 41.57 2.26 -25.06
N TYR A 7 42.46 2.00 -24.10
CA TYR A 7 42.07 1.71 -22.73
C TYR A 7 41.41 2.91 -22.04
N TYR A 8 41.99 4.11 -22.15
CA TYR A 8 41.37 5.32 -21.61
C TYR A 8 40.03 5.65 -22.27
N GLN A 9 39.94 5.53 -23.60
CA GLN A 9 38.68 5.72 -24.32
C GLN A 9 37.59 4.75 -23.86
N ALA A 10 37.93 3.48 -23.59
CA ALA A 10 36.97 2.50 -23.08
C ALA A 10 36.48 2.84 -21.66
N ILE A 11 37.36 3.37 -20.80
CA ILE A 11 36.99 3.83 -19.46
C ILE A 11 36.04 5.02 -19.51
N ASP A 12 36.30 5.99 -20.39
CA ASP A 12 35.47 7.19 -20.52
C ASP A 12 34.05 6.81 -20.96
N VAL A 13 33.93 5.94 -21.98
CA VAL A 13 32.63 5.44 -22.46
C VAL A 13 31.88 4.66 -21.37
N LEU A 14 32.58 3.84 -20.58
CA LEU A 14 31.99 3.12 -19.44
C LEU A 14 31.49 4.08 -18.36
N SER A 15 32.27 5.11 -18.04
CA SER A 15 31.91 6.13 -17.06
C SER A 15 30.66 6.89 -17.50
N GLU A 16 30.59 7.32 -18.75
CA GLU A 16 29.42 8.00 -19.33
C GLU A 16 28.16 7.12 -19.29
N ALA A 17 28.29 5.83 -19.62
CA ALA A 17 27.18 4.89 -19.57
C ALA A 17 26.65 4.67 -18.15
N ILE A 18 27.55 4.59 -17.16
CA ILE A 18 27.17 4.45 -15.74
C ILE A 18 26.44 5.72 -15.26
N GLN A 19 26.94 6.90 -15.61
CA GLN A 19 26.32 8.17 -15.23
C GLN A 19 24.93 8.33 -15.89
N ALA A 20 24.79 7.99 -17.18
CA ALA A 20 23.51 8.02 -17.86
C ALA A 20 22.49 7.08 -17.22
N LYS A 21 22.91 5.85 -16.87
CA LYS A 21 22.04 4.89 -16.18
C LYS A 21 21.63 5.37 -14.78
N ALA A 22 22.57 5.94 -14.03
CA ALA A 22 22.28 6.50 -12.71
C ALA A 22 21.29 7.67 -12.82
N LYS A 23 21.46 8.55 -13.81
CA LYS A 23 20.54 9.65 -14.07
C LYS A 23 19.15 9.14 -14.45
N ASN A 24 19.04 8.19 -15.37
CA ASN A 24 17.75 7.62 -15.76
C ASN A 24 17.04 6.98 -14.57
N ASN A 25 17.75 6.25 -13.71
CA ASN A 25 17.17 5.68 -12.50
C ASN A 25 16.60 6.73 -11.54
N VAL A 26 17.20 7.94 -11.49
CA VAL A 26 16.71 9.05 -10.66
C VAL A 26 15.57 9.79 -11.35
N ASP A 27 15.66 10.03 -12.65
CA ASP A 27 14.62 10.72 -13.42
C ASP A 27 13.34 9.87 -13.55
N GLU A 28 13.48 8.54 -13.63
CA GLU A 28 12.37 7.58 -13.66
C GLU A 28 11.79 7.31 -12.26
N GLN A 29 12.40 7.81 -11.18
CA GLN A 29 11.77 7.81 -9.87
C GLN A 29 10.61 8.81 -9.84
N THR A 30 9.41 8.32 -10.12
CA THR A 30 8.19 9.03 -9.72
C THR A 30 8.07 9.00 -8.20
N ALA A 31 7.89 10.17 -7.58
CA ALA A 31 7.48 10.25 -6.18
C ALA A 31 6.17 9.46 -6.01
N GLY A 32 6.25 8.29 -5.38
CA GLY A 32 5.08 7.45 -5.12
C GLY A 32 4.08 8.15 -4.19
N GLY A 33 2.86 7.63 -4.12
CA GLY A 33 1.89 8.07 -3.12
C GLY A 33 2.38 7.79 -1.69
N SER A 34 2.12 8.72 -0.78
CA SER A 34 2.39 8.51 0.65
C SER A 34 1.25 7.73 1.30
N ASN A 35 1.57 6.65 2.00
CA ASN A 35 0.57 5.95 2.80
C ASN A 35 0.09 6.87 3.94
N MET A 36 -1.20 7.13 3.99
CA MET A 36 -1.83 7.96 5.02
C MET A 36 -2.13 7.17 6.30
N LEU A 37 -2.20 5.84 6.19
CA LEU A 37 -2.45 4.94 7.31
C LEU A 37 -1.13 4.49 7.94
N LYS A 38 -1.11 4.45 9.27
CA LYS A 38 0.04 3.96 10.05
C LYS A 38 -0.24 2.55 10.55
N ASN A 39 0.83 1.83 10.90
CA ASN A 39 0.74 0.46 11.43
C ASN A 39 -0.02 -0.48 10.46
N THR A 40 0.48 -0.58 9.22
CA THR A 40 -0.22 -1.26 8.10
C THR A 40 0.53 -2.42 7.47
N ALA A 41 1.78 -2.68 7.89
CA ALA A 41 2.66 -3.63 7.18
C ALA A 41 3.38 -4.64 8.10
N ASP A 42 3.66 -4.31 9.36
CA ASP A 42 4.19 -5.24 10.36
C ASP A 42 3.47 -4.99 11.68
N PHE A 43 2.44 -5.79 11.95
CA PHE A 43 1.56 -5.58 13.09
C PHE A 43 2.21 -6.11 14.37
N ILE A 44 3.06 -5.31 15.01
CA ILE A 44 3.58 -5.60 16.36
C ILE A 44 2.44 -5.53 17.38
N ALA A 45 1.54 -4.58 17.17
CA ALA A 45 0.34 -4.33 17.95
C ALA A 45 -0.75 -3.82 17.00
N ASN A 46 -2.00 -3.83 17.44
CA ASN A 46 -3.16 -3.32 16.69
C ASN A 46 -3.53 -1.88 17.08
N ARG A 47 -2.60 -1.07 17.61
CA ARG A 47 -2.90 0.23 18.29
C ARG A 47 -3.73 1.24 17.49
N LEU A 48 -3.76 1.14 16.15
CA LEU A 48 -4.51 2.02 15.27
C LEU A 48 -5.66 1.31 14.55
N TRP A 49 -5.93 0.07 14.91
CA TRP A 49 -6.92 -0.80 14.28
C TRP A 49 -7.82 -1.39 15.36
N GLY A 50 -9.06 -0.93 15.39
CA GLY A 50 -10.03 -1.25 16.41
C GLY A 50 -11.10 -2.21 15.94
N ASP A 51 -11.88 -2.65 16.91
CA ASP A 51 -13.06 -3.46 16.67
C ASP A 51 -14.12 -2.68 15.89
N ASN A 52 -14.68 -3.35 14.88
CA ASN A 52 -15.83 -2.87 14.11
C ASN A 52 -17.11 -3.68 14.41
N GLY A 53 -17.13 -4.48 15.48
CA GLY A 53 -18.33 -5.08 16.04
C GLY A 53 -18.19 -6.53 16.52
N GLN A 54 -17.02 -7.17 16.35
CA GLN A 54 -16.77 -8.58 16.72
C GLN A 54 -15.32 -8.87 17.11
N GLY A 55 -14.76 -8.15 18.09
CA GLY A 55 -13.51 -8.51 18.76
C GLY A 55 -12.21 -7.97 18.16
N GLY A 56 -12.27 -7.16 17.11
CA GLY A 56 -11.12 -6.45 16.54
C GLY A 56 -9.98 -7.33 16.02
N GLY A 57 -8.93 -6.69 15.51
CA GLY A 57 -7.80 -7.38 14.88
C GLY A 57 -6.75 -7.77 15.90
N VAL A 58 -6.20 -8.98 15.78
CA VAL A 58 -5.13 -9.48 16.65
C VAL A 58 -3.87 -9.67 15.83
N PRO A 59 -2.73 -9.09 16.24
CA PRO A 59 -1.42 -9.40 15.66
C PRO A 59 -1.19 -10.92 15.56
N ASP A 60 -0.81 -11.39 14.38
CA ASP A 60 -0.54 -12.79 14.11
C ASP A 60 0.89 -12.97 13.61
N SER A 61 1.64 -13.81 14.33
CA SER A 61 3.02 -14.17 14.02
C SER A 61 3.15 -15.57 13.42
N SER A 62 2.06 -16.33 13.35
CA SER A 62 2.04 -17.67 12.73
C SER A 62 1.86 -17.60 11.21
N LEU A 63 1.13 -16.59 10.71
CA LEU A 63 0.97 -16.31 9.29
C LEU A 63 1.65 -14.98 8.96
N LEU A 64 2.71 -15.03 8.16
CA LEU A 64 3.49 -13.87 7.78
C LEU A 64 3.25 -13.47 6.33
N TYR A 65 3.32 -12.17 6.04
CA TYR A 65 3.36 -11.63 4.68
C TYR A 65 4.69 -10.92 4.46
N ASN A 66 5.49 -11.38 3.49
CA ASN A 66 6.84 -10.88 3.24
C ASN A 66 7.71 -10.82 4.52
N GLY A 67 7.62 -11.86 5.36
CA GLY A 67 8.35 -11.97 6.62
C GLY A 67 7.85 -11.06 7.76
N LYS A 68 6.73 -10.36 7.58
CA LYS A 68 6.15 -9.45 8.58
C LYS A 68 4.86 -10.00 9.17
N ARG A 69 4.58 -9.64 10.42
CA ARG A 69 3.36 -10.08 11.13
C ARG A 69 2.11 -9.52 10.47
N THR A 70 1.08 -10.34 10.40
CA THR A 70 -0.22 -9.97 9.84
C THR A 70 -1.17 -9.53 10.95
N LEU A 71 -2.31 -8.94 10.57
CA LEU A 71 -3.41 -8.68 11.48
C LEU A 71 -4.50 -9.71 11.20
N ARG A 72 -4.71 -10.66 12.11
CA ARG A 72 -5.80 -11.63 12.01
C ARG A 72 -7.10 -10.97 12.44
N VAL A 73 -8.10 -11.04 11.57
CA VAL A 73 -9.36 -10.33 11.75
C VAL A 73 -10.52 -11.33 11.79
N PRO A 74 -11.35 -11.32 12.86
CA PRO A 74 -12.60 -12.06 12.88
C PRO A 74 -13.60 -11.44 11.90
N MET A 75 -14.16 -12.28 11.04
CA MET A 75 -15.21 -11.93 10.10
C MET A 75 -16.59 -12.32 10.68
N PRO A 76 -17.70 -11.65 10.29
CA PRO A 76 -17.82 -10.69 9.19
C PRO A 76 -17.56 -9.20 9.51
N GLN A 77 -17.56 -8.75 10.77
CA GLN A 77 -17.56 -7.30 11.06
C GLN A 77 -16.20 -6.61 10.80
N GLY A 78 -15.09 -7.34 10.86
CA GLY A 78 -13.79 -6.82 10.46
C GLY A 78 -13.12 -5.90 11.48
N VAL A 79 -12.26 -5.00 10.98
CA VAL A 79 -11.58 -3.96 11.75
C VAL A 79 -11.76 -2.60 11.11
N LYS A 80 -11.65 -1.54 11.92
CA LYS A 80 -11.62 -0.16 11.44
C LYS A 80 -10.36 0.56 11.89
N TYR A 81 -9.90 1.52 11.11
CA TYR A 81 -8.85 2.43 11.56
C TYR A 81 -9.40 3.33 12.68
N LEU A 82 -8.63 3.49 13.76
CA LEU A 82 -9.10 4.16 14.99
C LEU A 82 -8.95 5.68 14.96
N GLU A 83 -8.02 6.19 14.16
CA GLU A 83 -7.99 7.63 13.92
C GLU A 83 -9.31 8.04 13.27
N PRO A 84 -9.90 9.17 13.68
CA PRO A 84 -11.11 9.68 13.04
C PRO A 84 -10.88 9.86 11.54
N ASN A 85 -11.98 9.84 10.79
CA ASN A 85 -11.98 9.85 9.32
C ASN A 85 -10.93 10.81 8.77
N ILE A 86 -10.07 10.28 7.89
CA ILE A 86 -8.99 11.02 7.26
C ILE A 86 -9.61 11.89 6.16
N PRO A 87 -9.62 13.23 6.31
CA PRO A 87 -10.24 14.08 5.30
C PRO A 87 -9.48 14.00 3.98
N LEU A 88 -10.21 13.72 2.91
CA LEU A 88 -9.67 13.66 1.56
C LEU A 88 -9.80 15.03 0.87
N LYS A 89 -8.92 15.28 -0.10
CA LYS A 89 -8.99 16.49 -0.93
C LYS A 89 -9.87 16.25 -2.14
N ARG A 90 -10.61 17.29 -2.54
CA ARG A 90 -11.37 17.27 -3.81
C ARG A 90 -10.42 17.13 -4.99
N ASN A 91 -10.91 16.54 -6.09
CA ASN A 91 -10.18 16.41 -7.36
C ASN A 91 -8.79 15.77 -7.19
N THR A 92 -8.67 14.80 -6.27
CA THR A 92 -7.42 14.11 -5.97
C THR A 92 -7.66 12.62 -6.02
N TYR A 93 -6.78 11.89 -6.72
CA TYR A 93 -6.86 10.44 -6.78
C TYR A 93 -6.27 9.81 -5.53
N TYR A 94 -7.00 8.88 -4.94
CA TYR A 94 -6.57 8.07 -3.80
C TYR A 94 -6.64 6.60 -4.18
N THR A 95 -5.71 5.80 -3.67
CA THR A 95 -5.75 4.34 -3.75
C THR A 95 -5.90 3.80 -2.35
N TYR A 96 -6.93 2.97 -2.14
CA TYR A 96 -7.09 2.19 -0.92
C TYR A 96 -6.91 0.72 -1.27
N SER A 97 -5.97 0.04 -0.61
CA SER A 97 -5.59 -1.33 -0.92
C SER A 97 -5.23 -2.09 0.34
N THR A 98 -5.45 -3.40 0.31
CA THR A 98 -4.99 -4.35 1.34
C THR A 98 -4.68 -5.66 0.66
N MET A 99 -3.70 -6.40 1.20
CA MET A 99 -3.58 -7.83 0.93
C MET A 99 -4.31 -8.59 2.02
N ALA A 100 -5.25 -9.43 1.61
CA ALA A 100 -6.07 -10.23 2.52
C ALA A 100 -5.89 -11.72 2.23
N TYR A 101 -5.88 -12.52 3.28
CA TYR A 101 -5.95 -13.97 3.23
C TYR A 101 -7.21 -14.42 3.96
N GLY A 102 -8.04 -15.24 3.29
CA GLY A 102 -9.22 -15.84 3.88
C GLY A 102 -8.98 -17.32 4.17
N SER A 103 -9.22 -17.76 5.41
CA SER A 103 -9.15 -19.18 5.79
C SER A 103 -10.42 -19.97 5.47
N ALA A 104 -11.46 -19.31 4.96
CA ALA A 104 -12.75 -19.89 4.61
C ALA A 104 -13.42 -19.06 3.50
N ALA A 105 -14.39 -19.67 2.82
CA ALA A 105 -15.23 -18.96 1.87
C ALA A 105 -16.06 -17.88 2.59
N GLY A 106 -16.21 -16.72 1.96
CA GLY A 106 -17.02 -15.62 2.46
C GLY A 106 -17.78 -14.96 1.33
N ASN A 107 -18.92 -14.36 1.67
CA ASN A 107 -19.67 -13.54 0.73
C ASN A 107 -19.10 -12.12 0.71
N GLY A 108 -19.04 -11.51 -0.46
CA GLY A 108 -18.56 -10.15 -0.64
C GLY A 108 -19.22 -9.43 -1.81
N THR A 109 -18.93 -8.14 -1.90
CA THR A 109 -19.29 -7.27 -3.02
C THR A 109 -18.03 -6.74 -3.70
N THR A 110 -18.19 -5.92 -4.74
CA THR A 110 -17.07 -5.21 -5.41
C THR A 110 -16.26 -4.30 -4.47
N ILE A 111 -16.76 -4.02 -3.26
CA ILE A 111 -16.07 -3.27 -2.20
C ILE A 111 -15.82 -4.11 -0.94
N THR A 112 -16.00 -5.43 -0.98
CA THR A 112 -15.60 -6.32 0.12
C THR A 112 -14.32 -7.04 -0.29
N PRO A 113 -13.29 -7.15 0.56
CA PRO A 113 -13.27 -6.86 2.00
C PRO A 113 -12.98 -5.39 2.39
N LEU A 114 -12.85 -4.47 1.42
CA LEU A 114 -12.43 -3.08 1.67
C LEU A 114 -13.59 -2.08 1.75
N HIS A 115 -14.08 -1.81 2.95
CA HIS A 115 -15.05 -0.73 3.19
C HIS A 115 -14.37 0.61 3.52
N PHE A 116 -14.93 1.72 3.03
CA PHE A 116 -14.42 3.07 3.27
C PHE A 116 -15.53 4.11 3.32
N TRP A 117 -15.32 5.16 4.12
CA TRP A 117 -16.12 6.39 4.09
C TRP A 117 -15.22 7.54 3.69
N ALA A 118 -15.49 8.11 2.52
CA ALA A 118 -14.65 9.11 1.91
C ALA A 118 -15.39 10.45 1.83
N HIS A 119 -14.86 11.44 2.54
CA HIS A 119 -15.42 12.77 2.65
C HIS A 119 -14.32 13.82 2.86
N THR A 120 -14.64 15.10 2.68
CA THR A 120 -13.70 16.21 2.93
C THR A 120 -13.71 16.67 4.40
N ALA A 121 -14.46 16.01 5.26
CA ALA A 121 -14.62 16.33 6.68
C ALA A 121 -14.49 15.08 7.55
N LYS A 122 -14.31 15.27 8.87
CA LYS A 122 -14.15 14.19 9.85
C LYS A 122 -15.48 13.62 10.35
N ASP A 123 -16.47 13.50 9.49
CA ASP A 123 -17.78 12.93 9.82
C ASP A 123 -18.07 11.69 8.97
N THR A 124 -19.04 10.90 9.40
CA THR A 124 -19.49 9.68 8.72
C THR A 124 -20.73 9.92 7.86
N ALA A 125 -21.07 11.20 7.62
CA ALA A 125 -22.34 11.61 7.02
C ALA A 125 -22.12 11.96 5.54
N GLY A 126 -22.54 11.05 4.66
CA GLY A 126 -22.39 11.22 3.23
C GLY A 126 -21.04 10.71 2.72
N GLN A 127 -21.06 10.23 1.48
CA GLN A 127 -19.91 9.69 0.76
C GLN A 127 -19.79 10.48 -0.53
N MET A 128 -18.61 11.03 -0.82
CA MET A 128 -18.40 11.86 -2.01
C MET A 128 -17.21 11.34 -2.82
N VAL A 129 -17.33 10.11 -3.34
CA VAL A 129 -16.32 9.50 -4.21
C VAL A 129 -16.93 8.68 -5.33
N GLU A 130 -16.20 8.65 -6.45
CA GLU A 130 -16.44 7.75 -7.58
C GLU A 130 -15.32 6.68 -7.59
N ILE A 131 -15.70 5.41 -7.70
CA ILE A 131 -14.74 4.32 -7.89
C ILE A 131 -14.42 4.24 -9.38
N ILE A 132 -13.31 4.87 -9.78
CA ILE A 132 -12.86 4.89 -11.18
C ILE A 132 -12.12 3.61 -11.61
N LYS A 133 -11.56 2.85 -10.65
CA LYS A 133 -10.80 1.63 -10.89
C LYS A 133 -10.79 0.76 -9.62
N TYR A 134 -10.93 -0.55 -9.78
CA TYR A 134 -10.73 -1.53 -8.71
C TYR A 134 -10.08 -2.81 -9.28
N ASP A 135 -9.39 -3.55 -8.41
CA ASP A 135 -8.79 -4.86 -8.72
C ASP A 135 -8.86 -5.72 -7.44
N GLN A 136 -9.42 -6.92 -7.57
CA GLN A 136 -9.51 -7.92 -6.50
C GLN A 136 -8.95 -9.28 -6.95
N SER A 137 -8.04 -9.28 -7.92
CA SER A 137 -7.39 -10.49 -8.39
C SER A 137 -6.60 -11.18 -7.28
N PHE A 138 -6.55 -12.51 -7.34
CA PHE A 138 -5.68 -13.29 -6.48
C PHE A 138 -4.22 -13.11 -6.93
N LEU A 139 -3.30 -13.02 -5.97
CA LEU A 139 -1.88 -13.16 -6.26
C LEU A 139 -1.64 -14.58 -6.79
N SER A 140 -1.25 -14.68 -8.06
CA SER A 140 -0.82 -15.92 -8.73
C SER A 140 0.63 -16.25 -8.44
#